data_AF-A0A3D2UGY5-F1
#
_entry.id   AF-A0A3D2UGY5-F1
#
_cell.length_a   1.000
_cell.length_b   1.000
_cell.length_c   1.000
_cell.angle_alpha   90.00
_cell.angle_beta   90.00
_cell.angle_gamma   90.00
#
_symmetry.space_group_name_H-M   'P 1'
#
loop_
_entity.id
_entity.type
_entity.pdbx_description
1 polymer ?
#
loop_
_entity_poly.entity_id
_entity_poly.type
_entity_poly.pdbx_seq_one_letter_code
_entity_poly.pdbx_strand_id
1 'polypeptide(L)'
;MIRFRYLLLLALVITYSATEDNAAEAQESFDQLLTRAEATDFIETSSYEDVMAFAEALAAGSDEIHLTNFGYTNEGRRLPLLVLGAPDASPQAVLNTGKTRIYLQGNIHAGEVCGKEAL
;
A
#
# COMPACT_ATOMS: atom_id res chain seq x y z
N MET A 1 51.35 -7.03 30.66
CA MET A 1 50.77 -6.04 29.72
C MET A 1 49.53 -6.59 29.01
N ILE A 2 48.60 -7.23 29.73
CA ILE A 2 47.45 -7.97 29.12
C ILE A 2 46.10 -7.29 29.46
N ARG A 3 46.10 -6.27 30.32
CA ARG A 3 44.88 -5.65 30.86
C ARG A 3 44.27 -4.54 30.00
N PHE A 4 44.92 -4.15 28.90
CA PHE A 4 44.45 -3.06 28.03
C PHE A 4 43.70 -3.52 26.77
N ARG A 5 43.76 -4.82 26.42
CA ARG A 5 43.10 -5.37 25.21
C ARG A 5 41.63 -5.74 25.41
N TYR A 6 41.17 -5.92 26.65
CA TYR A 6 39.78 -6.31 26.93
C TYR A 6 38.82 -5.12 27.01
N LEU A 7 39.30 -3.91 27.31
CA LEU A 7 38.47 -2.71 27.32
C LEU A 7 38.06 -2.24 25.92
N LEU A 8 38.86 -2.54 24.89
CA LEU A 8 38.52 -2.17 23.50
C LEU A 8 37.47 -3.12 22.87
N LEU A 9 37.44 -4.39 23.31
CA LEU A 9 36.48 -5.38 22.82
C LEU A 9 35.09 -5.21 23.47
N LEU A 10 35.02 -4.70 24.70
CA LEU A 10 33.72 -4.46 25.35
C LEU A 10 33.00 -3.24 24.76
N ALA A 11 33.74 -2.22 24.30
CA ALA A 11 33.16 -1.04 23.66
C ALA A 11 32.60 -1.33 22.25
N LEU A 12 33.18 -2.29 21.52
CA LEU A 12 32.73 -2.66 20.17
C LEU A 12 31.44 -3.52 20.19
N VAL A 13 31.25 -4.32 21.25
CA VAL A 13 30.05 -5.16 21.42
C VAL A 13 28.85 -4.35 21.87
N ILE A 14 29.04 -3.30 22.68
CA ILE A 14 27.94 -2.44 23.16
C ILE A 14 27.35 -1.57 22.03
N THR A 15 28.13 -1.25 20.98
CA THR A 15 27.61 -0.49 19.82
C THR A 15 26.81 -1.32 18.82
N TYR A 16 26.89 -2.66 18.83
CA TYR A 16 26.12 -3.50 17.90
C TYR A 16 24.71 -3.83 18.42
N SER A 17 24.47 -3.68 19.73
CA SER A 17 23.20 -4.08 20.36
C SER A 17 22.17 -2.95 20.48
N ALA A 18 22.44 -1.76 19.92
CA ALA A 18 21.58 -0.59 20.07
C ALA A 18 20.92 -0.12 18.76
N THR A 19 20.89 -0.97 17.73
CA THR A 19 20.14 -0.69 16.50
C THR A 19 19.21 -1.86 16.16
N GLU A 20 18.49 -2.35 17.16
CA GLU A 20 17.18 -2.94 16.93
C GLU A 20 16.13 -1.96 17.48
N ASP A 21 16.22 -0.70 17.04
CA ASP A 21 15.04 0.15 17.03
C ASP A 21 14.07 -0.54 16.08
N ASN A 22 13.07 -1.20 16.68
CA ASN A 22 11.86 -1.62 16.01
C ASN A 22 11.26 -0.41 15.30
N ALA A 23 11.68 -0.17 14.05
CA ALA A 23 10.90 0.54 13.07
C ALA A 23 9.74 -0.38 12.64
N ALA A 24 8.90 -0.76 13.61
CA ALA A 24 7.51 -1.01 13.29
C ALA A 24 6.93 0.38 13.08
N GLU A 25 7.08 0.90 11.85
CA GLU A 25 6.29 2.05 11.41
C GLU A 25 4.84 1.73 11.76
N ALA A 26 4.21 2.63 12.52
CA ALA A 26 2.81 2.50 12.86
C ALA A 26 2.03 2.57 11.55
N GLN A 27 1.67 1.40 11.02
CA GLN A 27 0.76 1.30 9.88
C GLN A 27 -0.48 2.13 10.22
N GLU A 28 -0.80 3.11 9.38
CA GLU A 28 -1.98 3.93 9.63
C GLU A 28 -3.20 3.01 9.72
N SER A 29 -4.01 3.17 10.77
CA SER A 29 -5.23 2.39 10.91
C SER A 29 -6.22 2.84 9.84
N PHE A 30 -6.60 1.91 8.97
CA PHE A 30 -7.64 2.10 7.96
C PHE A 30 -9.06 2.06 8.54
N ASP A 31 -9.25 1.91 9.86
CA ASP A 31 -10.57 1.74 10.49
C ASP A 31 -11.52 2.92 10.25
N GLN A 32 -10.98 4.08 9.89
CA GLN A 32 -11.76 5.29 9.59
C GLN A 32 -11.88 5.57 8.08
N LEU A 33 -11.19 4.79 7.24
CA LEU A 33 -11.21 4.99 5.80
C LEU A 33 -12.40 4.23 5.21
N LEU A 34 -13.41 4.99 4.79
CA LEU A 34 -14.66 4.46 4.24
C LEU A 34 -14.80 4.89 2.78
N THR A 35 -15.34 3.99 1.95
CA THR A 35 -15.86 4.35 0.62
C THR A 35 -17.04 5.31 0.74
N ARG A 36 -17.41 6.00 -0.35
CA ARG A 36 -18.61 6.88 -0.32
C ARG A 36 -19.87 6.09 0.03
N ALA A 37 -19.97 4.87 -0.46
CA ALA A 37 -21.07 3.98 -0.12
C ALA A 37 -21.12 3.71 1.38
N GLU A 38 -20.03 3.26 2.00
CA GLU A 38 -19.98 2.98 3.44
C GLU A 38 -20.23 4.24 4.29
N ALA A 39 -19.64 5.37 3.92
CA ALA A 39 -19.81 6.64 4.64
C ALA A 39 -21.24 7.21 4.60
N THR A 40 -22.09 6.72 3.70
CA THR A 40 -23.46 7.19 3.51
C THR A 40 -24.50 6.11 3.82
N ASP A 41 -24.14 5.08 4.58
CA ASP A 41 -25.00 3.91 4.84
C ASP A 41 -25.55 3.27 3.55
N PHE A 42 -24.71 3.21 2.52
CA PHE A 42 -24.98 2.65 1.18
C PHE A 42 -26.12 3.35 0.42
N ILE A 43 -26.42 4.60 0.76
CA ILE A 43 -27.42 5.42 0.05
C ILE A 43 -26.84 6.01 -1.24
N GLU A 44 -25.53 6.27 -1.27
CA GLU A 44 -24.83 6.81 -2.42
C GLU A 44 -23.75 5.86 -2.96
N THR A 45 -23.25 6.17 -4.16
CA THR A 45 -22.20 5.41 -4.84
C THR A 45 -21.03 6.34 -5.14
N SER A 46 -19.80 5.82 -5.10
CA SER A 46 -18.59 6.62 -5.30
C SER A 46 -18.55 7.24 -6.71
N SER A 47 -18.18 8.51 -6.78
CA SER A 47 -17.73 9.18 -8.01
C SER A 47 -16.33 8.68 -8.41
N TYR A 48 -15.78 9.21 -9.51
CA TYR A 48 -14.38 8.91 -9.85
C TYR A 48 -13.43 9.53 -8.81
N GLU A 49 -13.73 10.74 -8.38
CA GLU A 49 -12.98 11.51 -7.40
C GLU A 49 -12.96 10.80 -6.05
N ASP A 50 -14.10 10.25 -5.60
CA ASP A 50 -14.18 9.46 -4.36
C ASP A 50 -13.27 8.22 -4.43
N VAL A 51 -13.28 7.49 -5.55
CA VAL A 51 -12.43 6.31 -5.75
C VAL A 51 -10.95 6.68 -5.74
N MET A 52 -10.58 7.78 -6.41
CA MET A 52 -9.18 8.23 -6.43
C MET A 52 -8.72 8.66 -5.04
N ALA A 53 -9.53 9.43 -4.30
CA ALA A 53 -9.19 9.85 -2.95
C ALA A 53 -9.02 8.66 -2.00
N PHE A 54 -9.90 7.65 -2.11
CA PHE A 54 -9.79 6.42 -1.34
C PHE A 54 -8.51 5.63 -1.68
N ALA A 55 -8.19 5.46 -2.96
CA ALA A 55 -6.99 4.75 -3.41
C ALA A 55 -5.69 5.48 -3.03
N GLU A 56 -5.69 6.82 -3.07
CA GLU A 56 -4.56 7.65 -2.63
C GLU A 56 -4.35 7.53 -1.12
N ALA A 57 -5.42 7.54 -0.32
CA ALA A 57 -5.34 7.32 1.12
C ALA A 57 -4.81 5.93 1.48
N LEU A 58 -5.26 4.88 0.78
CA LEU A 58 -4.74 3.52 0.98
C LEU A 58 -3.23 3.43 0.72
N ALA A 59 -2.76 4.00 -0.39
CA ALA A 59 -1.34 3.99 -0.74
C ALA A 59 -0.50 4.87 0.20
N ALA A 60 -1.07 5.96 0.72
CA ALA A 60 -0.38 6.81 1.70
C ALA A 60 -0.26 6.15 3.09
N GLY A 61 -1.21 5.29 3.45
CA GLY A 61 -1.23 4.61 4.75
C GLY A 61 -0.42 3.32 4.83
N SER A 62 0.20 2.86 3.73
CA SER A 62 0.96 1.60 3.69
C SER A 62 2.00 1.55 2.58
N ASP A 63 3.24 1.26 2.95
CA ASP A 63 4.35 1.01 2.00
C ASP A 63 4.16 -0.29 1.18
N GLU A 64 3.19 -1.14 1.54
CA GLU A 64 2.87 -2.36 0.80
C GLU A 64 1.83 -2.13 -0.31
N ILE A 65 1.19 -0.96 -0.35
CA ILE A 65 0.12 -0.63 -1.30
C ILE A 65 0.62 0.40 -2.30
N HIS A 66 0.78 0.00 -3.55
CA HIS A 66 1.34 0.85 -4.60
C HIS A 66 0.26 1.32 -5.56
N LEU A 67 -0.10 2.61 -5.51
CA LEU A 67 -1.01 3.21 -6.49
C LEU A 67 -0.27 3.57 -7.80
N THR A 68 -0.79 3.05 -8.90
CA THR A 68 -0.36 3.39 -10.27
C THR A 68 -1.58 3.53 -11.19
N ASN A 69 -1.36 3.60 -12.49
CA ASN A 69 -2.41 3.52 -13.50
C ASN A 69 -1.97 2.57 -14.63
N PHE A 70 -2.93 1.84 -15.20
CA PHE A 70 -2.68 0.92 -16.31
C PHE A 70 -3.07 1.49 -17.68
N GLY A 71 -3.45 2.77 -17.71
CA GLY A 71 -3.83 3.47 -18.92
C GLY A 71 -4.69 4.70 -18.62
N TYR A 72 -5.29 5.21 -19.69
CA TYR A 72 -6.17 6.36 -19.65
C TYR A 72 -7.47 6.05 -20.38
N THR A 73 -8.58 6.64 -19.94
CA THR A 73 -9.84 6.61 -20.66
C THR A 73 -9.75 7.45 -21.95
N ASN A 74 -10.74 7.33 -22.83
CA ASN A 74 -10.86 8.19 -24.01
C ASN A 74 -10.99 9.69 -23.66
N GLU A 75 -11.42 10.01 -22.44
CA GLU A 75 -11.53 11.38 -21.92
C GLU A 75 -10.25 11.83 -21.19
N GLY A 76 -9.21 11.00 -21.17
CA GLY A 76 -7.92 11.32 -20.54
C GLY A 76 -7.88 11.11 -19.03
N ARG A 77 -8.89 10.47 -18.43
CA ARG A 77 -8.87 10.12 -16.99
C ARG A 77 -7.97 8.92 -16.75
N ARG A 78 -7.25 8.89 -15.63
CA ARG A 78 -6.39 7.74 -15.27
C ARG A 78 -7.29 6.53 -14.99
N LEU A 79 -6.83 5.34 -15.37
CA LEU A 79 -7.42 4.08 -14.93
C LEU A 79 -6.62 3.57 -13.72
N PRO A 80 -7.10 3.77 -12.47
CA PRO A 80 -6.32 3.47 -11.29
C PRO A 80 -6.07 1.98 -11.13
N LEU A 81 -4.90 1.63 -10.60
CA LEU A 81 -4.51 0.27 -10.22
C LEU A 81 -3.76 0.33 -8.90
N LEU A 82 -4.22 -0.44 -7.91
CA LEU A 82 -3.48 -0.72 -6.69
C LEU A 82 -2.75 -2.06 -6.86
N VAL A 83 -1.45 -2.07 -6.59
CA VAL A 83 -0.63 -3.28 -6.59
C VAL A 83 -0.20 -3.56 -5.16
N LEU A 84 -0.56 -4.75 -4.66
CA LEU A 84 -0.25 -5.20 -3.30
C LEU A 84 0.66 -6.43 -3.34
N GLY A 85 1.56 -6.54 -2.36
CA GLY A 85 2.38 -7.73 -2.15
C GLY A 85 3.62 -7.85 -3.06
N ALA A 86 4.02 -6.75 -3.70
CA ALA A 86 5.28 -6.57 -4.42
C ALA A 86 6.04 -5.34 -3.85
N PRO A 87 7.36 -5.23 -4.06
CA PRO A 87 8.14 -4.08 -3.59
C PRO A 87 7.73 -2.73 -4.22
N ASP A 88 7.19 -2.78 -5.44
CA ASP A 88 6.64 -1.62 -6.14
C ASP A 88 5.62 -2.07 -7.21
N ALA A 89 4.95 -1.10 -7.85
CA ALA A 89 3.95 -1.36 -8.90
C ALA A 89 4.55 -1.68 -10.29
N SER A 90 5.88 -1.75 -10.44
CA SER A 90 6.49 -2.06 -11.74
C SER A 90 6.22 -3.52 -12.12
N PRO A 91 5.99 -3.81 -13.42
CA PRO A 91 5.78 -5.18 -13.88
C PRO A 91 6.92 -6.13 -13.49
N GLN A 92 8.17 -5.66 -13.52
CA GLN A 92 9.33 -6.47 -13.19
C GLN A 92 9.35 -6.85 -11.70
N ALA A 93 9.05 -5.90 -10.79
CA ALA A 93 8.98 -6.19 -9.36
C ALA A 93 7.90 -7.23 -9.05
N VAL A 94 6.71 -7.06 -9.65
CA VAL A 94 5.59 -8.01 -9.50
C VAL A 94 5.96 -9.40 -10.01
N LEU A 95 6.60 -9.52 -11.17
CA LEU A 95 7.04 -10.81 -11.73
C LEU A 95 8.11 -11.49 -10.85
N ASN A 96 9.05 -10.71 -10.31
CA ASN A 96 10.15 -11.21 -9.48
C ASN A 96 9.67 -11.80 -8.15
N THR A 97 8.45 -11.47 -7.69
CA THR A 97 7.89 -12.06 -6.46
C THR A 97 7.70 -13.57 -6.55
N GLY A 98 7.51 -14.13 -7.76
CA GLY A 98 7.15 -15.53 -7.96
C GLY A 98 5.78 -15.94 -7.42
N LYS A 99 5.00 -15.01 -6.85
CA LYS A 99 3.66 -15.27 -6.29
C LYS A 99 2.64 -15.50 -7.40
N THR A 100 1.58 -16.24 -7.08
CA THR A 100 0.36 -16.26 -7.91
C THR A 100 -0.23 -14.85 -7.93
N ARG A 101 -0.49 -14.33 -9.13
CA ARG A 101 -1.07 -12.99 -9.33
C ARG A 101 -2.58 -13.13 -9.55
N ILE A 102 -3.35 -12.34 -8.82
CA ILE A 102 -4.82 -12.26 -8.95
C ILE A 102 -5.13 -10.85 -9.43
N TYR A 103 -5.96 -10.75 -10.47
CA TYR A 103 -6.46 -9.48 -10.96
C TYR A 103 -7.94 -9.35 -10.64
N LEU A 104 -8.29 -8.24 -9.99
CA LEU A 104 -9.66 -7.89 -9.63
C LEU A 104 -10.03 -6.60 -10.36
N GLN A 105 -11.18 -6.62 -11.04
CA GLN A 105 -11.71 -5.45 -11.73
C GLN A 105 -13.22 -5.40 -11.57
N GLY A 106 -13.72 -4.26 -11.12
CA GLY A 106 -15.13 -3.98 -10.94
C GLY A 106 -15.60 -2.88 -11.90
N ASN A 107 -16.92 -2.72 -11.99
CA ASN A 107 -17.57 -1.61 -12.68
C ASN A 107 -17.14 -1.42 -14.15
N ILE A 108 -16.91 -2.52 -14.89
CA ILE A 108 -16.65 -2.48 -16.34
C ILE A 108 -17.86 -1.96 -17.13
N HIS A 109 -19.06 -2.11 -16.57
CA HIS A 109 -20.29 -1.49 -17.05
C HIS A 109 -20.65 -0.32 -16.14
N ALA A 110 -20.97 0.84 -16.73
CA ALA A 110 -21.17 2.08 -15.99
C ALA A 110 -22.28 2.02 -14.91
N GLY A 111 -23.31 1.18 -15.11
CA GLY A 111 -24.42 1.03 -14.15
C GLY A 111 -24.17 0.01 -13.03
N GLU A 112 -23.13 -0.81 -13.12
CA GLU A 112 -22.83 -1.88 -12.16
C GLU A 112 -21.82 -1.39 -11.10
N VAL A 113 -22.18 -0.31 -10.42
CA VAL A 113 -21.29 0.40 -9.48
C VAL A 113 -20.99 -0.39 -8.21
N CYS A 114 -21.88 -1.28 -7.77
CA CYS A 114 -21.65 -2.08 -6.56
C CYS A 114 -20.37 -2.92 -6.62
N GLY A 115 -19.95 -3.34 -7.82
CA GLY A 115 -18.73 -4.13 -8.00
C GLY A 115 -17.44 -3.38 -7.67
N LYS A 116 -17.37 -2.05 -7.85
CA LYS A 116 -16.18 -1.27 -7.46
C LYS A 116 -16.18 -0.91 -5.97
N GLU A 117 -17.34 -0.80 -5.34
CA GLU A 117 -17.43 -0.49 -3.91
C GLU A 117 -17.03 -1.70 -3.04
N ALA A 118 -17.19 -2.92 -3.58
CA ALA A 118 -16.85 -4.16 -2.88
C ALA A 118 -15.39 -4.61 -3.06
N LEU A 119 -14.62 -3.94 -3.91
CA LEU A 119 -13.19 -4.23 -4.14
C LEU A 119 -12.31 -3.48 -3.15
#